data_AF-A0AAF1ABF2-F1
#
_entry.id   AF-A0AAF1ABF2-F1
#
_cell.length_a   1.000
_cell.length_b   1.000
_cell.length_c   1.000
_cell.angle_alpha   90.00
_cell.angle_beta   90.00
_cell.angle_gamma   90.00
#
_symmetry.space_group_name_H-M   'P 1'
#
loop_
_entity.id
_entity.type
_entity.pdbx_description
1 polymer ?
#
loop_
_entity_poly.entity_id
_entity_poly.type
_entity_poly.pdbx_seq_one_letter_code
_entity_poly.pdbx_strand_id
1 'polypeptide(L)'
;MSDPGLQMLGILHEKLMIDDRWATRRERGFTWWGYRLAQHFEVDPPMGSQGLSYCNLRIWTEVVKDVDPAAQPLRSLGVVNLQATLSALVWDEQAATINECCAIGVHEDNVGWLGDLLATAAVLQNTAAHSRAHALARECGGVAAASNHPTSGLRPEMDDMLNVPEQVVVPEGAKPSRFEGPLSQGLAQFAATMGWYGNSDATGIVVEVPYTGIRPAFTQNPQAPDTALETALVRTFTDQTHPQFGQGALLVTQLPVAPGSDESVDLANRLNAAEAAGGATAAPLLGAWCPDVLSKDGNGLAFCSFLPNILARPMLLENQILYQGTRAQFARTFLG
;
A
#
# COMPACT_ATOMS: atom_id res chain seq x y z
N MET A 1 5.23 -20.93 -21.53
CA MET A 1 4.35 -20.02 -20.77
C MET A 1 5.14 -18.75 -20.53
N SER A 2 4.54 -17.58 -20.72
CA SER A 2 5.20 -16.29 -20.48
C SER A 2 5.38 -16.09 -18.99
N ASP A 3 6.52 -15.58 -18.53
CA ASP A 3 6.73 -15.24 -17.12
C ASP A 3 5.95 -13.93 -16.80
N PRO A 4 4.88 -13.98 -15.99
CA PRO A 4 4.03 -12.82 -15.75
C PRO A 4 4.77 -11.71 -14.98
N GLY A 5 5.77 -12.06 -14.17
CA GLY A 5 6.61 -11.10 -13.46
C GLY A 5 7.49 -10.31 -14.42
N LEU A 6 8.19 -10.99 -15.34
CA LEU A 6 9.02 -10.32 -16.35
C LEU A 6 8.18 -9.47 -17.31
N GLN A 7 6.99 -9.94 -17.68
CA GLN A 7 6.04 -9.16 -18.47
C GLN A 7 5.64 -7.87 -17.74
N MET A 8 5.31 -7.95 -16.45
CA MET A 8 4.96 -6.78 -15.65
C MET A 8 6.12 -5.78 -15.54
N LEU A 9 7.37 -6.25 -15.36
CA LEU A 9 8.54 -5.36 -15.36
C LEU A 9 8.69 -4.61 -16.69
N GLY A 10 8.46 -5.28 -17.83
CA GLY A 10 8.44 -4.64 -19.13
C GLY A 10 7.36 -3.55 -19.25
N ILE A 11 6.13 -3.87 -18.83
CA ILE A 11 5.00 -2.93 -18.80
C ILE A 11 5.33 -1.71 -17.94
N LEU A 12 5.90 -1.90 -16.75
CA LEU A 12 6.25 -0.81 -15.85
C LEU A 12 7.37 0.06 -16.42
N HIS A 13 8.40 -0.54 -17.02
CA HIS A 13 9.46 0.20 -17.66
C HIS A 13 8.94 1.10 -18.79
N GLU A 14 8.00 0.60 -19.60
CA GLU A 14 7.38 1.36 -20.68
C GLU A 14 6.43 2.44 -20.15
N LYS A 15 5.52 2.10 -19.22
CA LYS A 15 4.53 3.06 -18.67
C LYS A 15 5.18 4.19 -17.89
N LEU A 16 6.31 3.92 -17.23
CA LEU A 16 7.11 4.93 -16.53
C LEU A 16 8.07 5.66 -17.46
N MET A 17 8.05 5.36 -18.77
CA MET A 17 8.92 5.98 -19.78
C MET A 17 10.40 6.05 -19.36
N ILE A 18 10.89 5.00 -18.70
CA ILE A 18 12.22 5.01 -18.08
C ILE A 18 13.28 5.07 -19.17
N ASP A 19 14.15 6.07 -19.10
CA ASP A 19 15.37 6.15 -19.89
C ASP A 19 16.40 5.15 -19.35
N ASP A 20 16.82 4.18 -20.18
CA ASP A 20 17.83 3.17 -19.84
C ASP A 20 19.16 3.80 -19.39
N ARG A 21 19.44 5.07 -19.72
CA ARG A 21 20.60 5.81 -19.19
C ARG A 21 20.56 5.97 -17.66
N TRP A 22 19.36 6.05 -17.09
CA TRP A 22 19.13 6.28 -15.66
C TRP A 22 18.60 5.03 -14.95
N ALA A 23 18.69 3.87 -15.58
CA ALA A 23 18.29 2.60 -15.01
C ALA A 23 19.37 1.53 -15.15
N THR A 24 19.50 0.70 -14.14
CA THR A 24 20.32 -0.51 -14.18
C THR A 24 19.42 -1.74 -14.16
N ARG A 25 19.46 -2.54 -15.22
CA ARG A 25 18.68 -3.77 -15.36
C ARG A 25 19.41 -4.97 -14.71
N ARG A 26 18.62 -5.86 -14.13
CA ARG A 26 19.00 -7.18 -13.62
C ARG A 26 18.08 -8.22 -14.26
N GLU A 27 18.35 -9.51 -14.08
CA GLU A 27 17.56 -10.59 -14.70
C GLU A 27 16.06 -10.50 -14.36
N ARG A 28 15.73 -10.23 -13.09
CA ARG A 28 14.35 -10.16 -12.59
C ARG A 28 14.04 -8.84 -11.88
N GLY A 29 14.60 -7.75 -12.40
CA GLY A 29 14.37 -6.45 -11.81
C GLY A 29 15.16 -5.33 -12.46
N PHE A 30 14.93 -4.11 -12.00
CA PHE A 30 15.76 -2.97 -12.35
C PHE A 30 15.79 -1.97 -11.18
N THR A 31 16.76 -1.06 -11.22
CA THR A 31 16.79 0.11 -10.35
C THR A 31 16.78 1.35 -11.22
N TRP A 32 15.96 2.32 -10.86
CA TRP A 32 15.77 3.58 -11.56
C TRP A 32 16.13 4.76 -10.66
N TRP A 33 16.93 5.68 -11.21
CA TRP A 33 17.25 6.97 -10.59
C TRP A 33 16.46 8.07 -11.29
N GLY A 34 15.22 8.26 -10.83
CA GLY A 34 14.37 9.38 -11.27
C GLY A 34 14.95 10.74 -10.91
N TYR A 35 15.69 10.83 -9.79
CA TYR A 35 16.48 12.02 -9.44
C TYR A 35 17.63 11.75 -8.46
N ARG A 36 17.36 11.72 -7.15
CA ARG A 36 18.38 11.61 -6.09
C ARG A 36 18.29 10.31 -5.31
N LEU A 37 17.11 9.68 -5.27
CA LEU A 37 16.89 8.39 -4.61
C LEU A 37 16.84 7.27 -5.64
N ALA A 38 17.25 6.07 -5.20
CA ALA A 38 17.12 4.86 -5.98
C ALA A 38 15.74 4.23 -5.72
N GLN A 39 15.01 3.93 -6.80
CA GLN A 39 13.79 3.12 -6.75
C GLN A 39 14.05 1.77 -7.42
N HIS A 40 13.64 0.69 -6.77
CA HIS A 40 13.91 -0.67 -7.16
C HIS A 40 12.61 -1.37 -7.52
N PHE A 41 12.69 -2.22 -8.54
CA PHE A 41 11.60 -3.06 -9.02
C PHE A 41 12.15 -4.47 -9.11
N GLU A 42 11.55 -5.41 -8.39
CA GLU A 42 11.99 -6.80 -8.39
C GLU A 42 10.81 -7.76 -8.41
N VAL A 43 10.98 -8.86 -9.14
CA VAL A 43 10.01 -9.96 -9.17
C VAL A 43 10.67 -11.25 -8.74
N ASP A 44 10.03 -11.96 -7.82
CA ASP A 44 10.49 -13.28 -7.41
C ASP A 44 10.32 -14.28 -8.57
N PRO A 45 11.05 -15.42 -8.55
CA PRO A 45 10.82 -16.50 -9.52
C PRO A 45 9.37 -16.98 -9.48
N PRO A 46 8.82 -17.47 -10.62
CA PRO A 46 7.45 -17.97 -10.64
C PRO A 46 7.26 -19.14 -9.68
N MET A 47 6.29 -19.01 -8.78
CA MET A 47 5.83 -20.08 -7.91
C MET A 47 4.60 -20.73 -8.54
N GLY A 48 4.58 -22.06 -8.57
CA GLY A 48 3.40 -22.81 -8.99
C GLY A 48 2.37 -22.86 -7.87
N SER A 49 1.17 -22.31 -8.12
CA SER A 49 0.02 -22.48 -7.23
C SER A 49 -1.21 -22.77 -8.06
N GLN A 50 -1.91 -23.88 -7.77
CA GLN A 50 -3.20 -24.21 -8.41
C GLN A 50 -3.19 -24.21 -9.95
N GLY A 51 -2.06 -24.51 -10.59
CA GLY A 51 -1.91 -24.49 -12.05
C GLY A 51 -1.68 -23.11 -12.67
N LEU A 52 -1.60 -22.05 -11.86
CA LEU A 52 -1.23 -20.70 -12.28
C LEU A 52 0.22 -20.38 -11.90
N SER A 53 0.86 -19.60 -12.76
CA SER A 53 2.19 -19.02 -12.52
C SER A 53 2.03 -17.70 -11.76
N TYR A 54 2.60 -17.63 -10.55
CA TYR A 54 2.51 -16.46 -9.67
C TYR A 54 3.91 -15.90 -9.38
N CYS A 55 4.08 -14.59 -9.52
CA CYS A 55 5.29 -13.87 -9.12
C CYS A 55 4.92 -12.78 -8.12
N ASN A 56 5.71 -12.58 -7.07
CA ASN A 56 5.55 -11.43 -6.21
C ASN A 56 6.41 -10.28 -6.75
N LEU A 57 5.79 -9.15 -7.08
CA LEU A 57 6.46 -7.92 -7.48
C LEU A 57 6.61 -7.02 -6.25
N ARG A 58 7.82 -6.52 -6.04
CA ARG A 58 8.17 -5.53 -5.01
C ARG A 58 8.69 -4.27 -5.67
N ILE A 59 8.19 -3.13 -5.23
CA ILE A 59 8.69 -1.81 -5.62
C ILE A 59 9.03 -1.05 -4.35
N TRP A 60 10.28 -0.62 -4.21
CA TRP A 60 10.66 0.20 -3.07
C TRP A 60 11.60 1.33 -3.43
N THR A 61 11.54 2.41 -2.67
CA THR A 61 12.42 3.57 -2.79
C THR A 61 13.19 3.74 -1.48
N GLU A 62 14.50 3.82 -1.58
CA GLU A 62 15.34 4.07 -0.40
C GLU A 62 15.12 5.52 0.07
N VAL A 63 14.73 5.72 1.34
CA VAL A 63 14.37 7.06 1.87
C VAL A 63 15.43 7.57 2.83
N VAL A 64 15.78 6.78 3.85
CA VAL A 64 16.77 7.14 4.89
C VAL A 64 17.70 5.95 5.15
N LYS A 65 18.98 6.24 5.37
CA LYS A 65 20.03 5.31 5.83
C LYS A 65 20.56 5.77 7.18
N ASP A 66 21.29 4.89 7.85
CA ASP A 66 21.93 5.16 9.14
C ASP A 66 20.93 5.66 10.20
N VAL A 67 19.72 5.09 10.19
CA VAL A 67 18.63 5.46 11.11
C VAL A 67 19.03 5.12 12.54
N ASP A 68 18.88 6.08 13.46
CA ASP A 68 19.13 5.89 14.88
C ASP A 68 17.90 5.23 15.55
N PRO A 69 18.00 3.99 16.06
CA PRO A 69 16.89 3.36 16.78
C PRO A 69 16.44 4.16 18.01
N ALA A 70 17.35 4.91 18.64
CA ALA A 70 17.04 5.74 19.81
C ALA A 70 16.14 6.94 19.46
N ALA A 71 16.06 7.34 18.20
CA ALA A 71 15.17 8.38 17.70
C ALA A 71 13.69 7.92 17.60
N GLN A 72 13.39 6.65 17.92
CA GLN A 72 12.04 6.08 17.88
C GLN A 72 11.36 6.22 16.49
N PRO A 73 12.01 5.77 15.40
CA PRO A 73 11.55 6.00 14.03
C PRO A 73 10.12 5.53 13.77
N LEU A 74 9.69 4.46 14.45
CA LEU A 74 8.35 3.91 14.27
C LEU A 74 7.23 4.87 14.67
N ARG A 75 7.45 5.77 15.63
CA ARG A 75 6.44 6.79 15.99
C ARG A 75 6.21 7.75 14.82
N SER A 76 7.28 8.21 14.19
CA SER A 76 7.24 9.09 13.02
C SER A 76 6.59 8.40 11.82
N LEU A 77 7.01 7.16 11.55
CA LEU A 77 6.45 6.35 10.47
C LEU A 77 4.96 6.05 10.68
N GLY A 78 4.56 5.75 11.91
CA GLY A 78 3.16 5.50 12.28
C GLY A 78 2.25 6.67 11.88
N VAL A 79 2.67 7.91 12.13
CA VAL A 79 1.92 9.12 11.77
C VAL A 79 1.84 9.31 10.25
N VAL A 80 2.94 9.10 9.53
CA VAL A 80 2.96 9.26 8.07
C VAL A 80 2.11 8.18 7.37
N ASN A 81 2.16 6.95 7.87
CA ASN A 81 1.41 5.82 7.32
C ASN A 81 -0.11 5.96 7.49
N LEU A 82 -0.61 6.84 8.38
CA LEU A 82 -2.04 7.17 8.47
C LEU A 82 -2.60 7.78 7.17
N GLN A 83 -1.72 8.39 6.37
CA GLN A 83 -2.06 9.08 5.11
C GLN A 83 -1.49 8.33 3.90
N ALA A 84 -1.28 7.01 4.04
CA ALA A 84 -0.68 6.20 3.00
C ALA A 84 -1.46 6.24 1.67
N THR A 85 -0.74 6.46 0.57
CA THR A 85 -1.28 6.44 -0.80
C THR A 85 -0.55 5.36 -1.60
N LEU A 86 -1.12 4.16 -1.67
CA LEU A 86 -0.60 3.00 -2.42
C LEU A 86 0.79 2.45 -2.01
N SER A 87 1.35 2.92 -0.90
CA SER A 87 2.65 2.49 -0.37
C SER A 87 2.72 2.66 1.15
N ALA A 88 3.66 1.96 1.79
CA ALA A 88 3.97 2.12 3.22
C ALA A 88 5.43 2.54 3.42
N LEU A 89 5.68 3.39 4.41
CA LEU A 89 7.01 3.51 5.00
C LEU A 89 7.27 2.32 5.92
N VAL A 90 8.44 1.71 5.78
CA VAL A 90 8.89 0.57 6.56
C VAL A 90 10.29 0.86 7.09
N TRP A 91 10.46 0.73 8.40
CA TRP A 91 11.77 0.72 9.03
C TRP A 91 12.28 -0.72 9.15
N ASP A 92 13.48 -0.95 8.61
CA ASP A 92 14.27 -2.14 8.84
C ASP A 92 15.36 -1.80 9.86
N GLU A 93 15.21 -2.31 11.08
CA GLU A 93 16.15 -2.10 12.17
C GLU A 93 17.51 -2.76 11.89
N GLN A 94 17.54 -3.93 11.24
CA GLN A 94 18.79 -4.65 10.97
C GLN A 94 19.64 -3.92 9.93
N ALA A 95 18.99 -3.37 8.91
CA ALA A 95 19.66 -2.58 7.88
C ALA A 95 19.85 -1.10 8.30
N ALA A 96 19.22 -0.65 9.39
CA ALA A 96 19.12 0.75 9.78
C ALA A 96 18.61 1.65 8.63
N THR A 97 17.59 1.17 7.90
CA THR A 97 17.03 1.89 6.74
C THR A 97 15.53 2.12 6.86
N ILE A 98 15.07 3.22 6.28
CA ILE A 98 13.65 3.45 6.02
C ILE A 98 13.45 3.40 4.50
N ASN A 99 12.56 2.52 4.08
CA ASN A 99 12.16 2.36 2.68
C ASN A 99 10.67 2.68 2.54
N GLU A 100 10.29 3.23 1.39
CA GLU A 100 8.89 3.26 1.00
C GLU A 100 8.61 2.07 0.09
N CYS A 101 7.62 1.25 0.41
CA CYS A 101 7.40 -0.04 -0.21
C CYS A 101 5.97 -0.18 -0.73
N CYS A 102 5.82 -0.82 -1.89
CA CYS A 102 4.59 -1.50 -2.27
C CYS A 102 4.91 -2.88 -2.85
N ALA A 103 3.98 -3.82 -2.69
CA ALA A 103 4.16 -5.19 -3.12
C ALA A 103 2.85 -5.80 -3.59
N ILE A 104 2.88 -6.65 -4.61
CA ILE A 104 1.69 -7.35 -5.10
C ILE A 104 2.02 -8.63 -5.83
N GLY A 105 1.12 -9.59 -5.71
CA GLY A 105 1.10 -10.79 -6.54
C GLY A 105 0.68 -10.54 -7.98
N VAL A 106 1.48 -11.00 -8.93
CA VAL A 106 1.25 -10.89 -10.37
C VAL A 106 1.06 -12.29 -10.96
N HIS A 107 0.01 -12.45 -11.75
CA HIS A 107 -0.28 -13.66 -12.51
C HIS A 107 -0.90 -13.29 -13.87
N GLU A 108 -1.08 -14.29 -14.74
CA GLU A 108 -1.50 -14.10 -16.13
C GLU A 108 -2.82 -13.31 -16.27
N ASP A 109 -3.77 -13.50 -15.35
CA ASP A 109 -5.08 -12.83 -15.45
C ASP A 109 -5.10 -11.38 -14.95
N ASN A 110 -4.10 -10.97 -14.15
CA ASN A 110 -4.07 -9.63 -13.59
C ASN A 110 -3.06 -8.68 -14.26
N VAL A 111 -2.07 -9.23 -14.97
CA VAL A 111 -0.96 -8.47 -15.59
C VAL A 111 -1.46 -7.33 -16.49
N GLY A 112 -2.58 -7.53 -17.20
CA GLY A 112 -3.11 -6.56 -18.15
C GLY A 112 -3.67 -5.28 -17.54
N TRP A 113 -4.28 -5.35 -16.34
CA TRP A 113 -4.91 -4.19 -15.70
C TRP A 113 -4.09 -3.63 -14.53
N LEU A 114 -3.21 -4.44 -13.91
CA LEU A 114 -2.38 -4.03 -12.76
C LEU A 114 -1.36 -2.94 -13.14
N GLY A 115 -0.94 -2.88 -14.40
CA GLY A 115 0.12 -1.99 -14.86
C GLY A 115 -0.13 -0.50 -14.55
N ASP A 116 -1.34 0.00 -14.77
CA ASP A 116 -1.67 1.41 -14.47
C ASP A 116 -1.66 1.71 -12.97
N LEU A 117 -2.16 0.77 -12.17
CA LEU A 117 -2.20 0.88 -10.71
C LEU A 117 -0.77 0.93 -10.16
N LEU A 118 0.10 0.03 -10.63
CA LEU A 118 1.47 -0.08 -10.17
C LEU A 118 2.38 1.02 -10.69
N ALA A 119 2.19 1.49 -11.93
CA ALA A 119 2.90 2.66 -12.43
C ALA A 119 2.52 3.91 -11.62
N THR A 120 1.23 4.08 -11.30
CA THR A 120 0.77 5.17 -10.43
C THR A 120 1.37 5.05 -9.03
N ALA A 121 1.32 3.85 -8.43
CA ALA A 121 1.92 3.60 -7.11
C ALA A 121 3.42 3.91 -7.11
N ALA A 122 4.17 3.46 -8.14
CA ALA A 122 5.60 3.71 -8.25
C ALA A 122 5.94 5.21 -8.34
N VAL A 123 5.19 5.98 -9.13
CA VAL A 123 5.40 7.43 -9.27
C VAL A 123 5.09 8.18 -7.97
N LEU A 124 3.96 7.85 -7.34
CA LEU A 124 3.56 8.48 -6.08
C LEU A 124 4.55 8.16 -4.97
N GLN A 125 4.96 6.89 -4.87
CA GLN A 125 6.01 6.44 -3.95
C GLN A 125 7.32 7.20 -4.20
N ASN A 126 7.80 7.27 -5.45
CA ASN A 126 9.07 7.92 -5.76
C ASN A 126 9.04 9.42 -5.39
N THR A 127 7.95 10.11 -5.72
CA THR A 127 7.77 11.54 -5.45
C THR A 127 7.64 11.82 -3.95
N ALA A 128 6.87 10.99 -3.25
CA ALA A 128 6.65 11.13 -1.83
C ALA A 128 7.95 10.85 -1.04
N ALA A 129 8.73 9.83 -1.44
CA ALA A 129 10.06 9.56 -0.90
C ALA A 129 11.00 10.76 -1.03
N HIS A 130 11.11 11.36 -2.23
CA HIS A 130 11.93 12.56 -2.45
C HIS A 130 11.49 13.75 -1.59
N SER A 131 10.17 13.94 -1.44
CA SER A 131 9.60 15.06 -0.69
C SER A 131 9.89 14.98 0.81
N ARG A 132 9.96 13.76 1.38
CA ARG A 132 10.08 13.58 2.84
C ARG A 132 11.44 13.05 3.32
N ALA A 133 12.35 12.63 2.43
CA ALA A 133 13.63 12.03 2.81
C ALA A 133 14.44 12.89 3.79
N HIS A 134 14.57 14.20 3.55
CA HIS A 134 15.32 15.09 4.44
C HIS A 134 14.62 15.31 5.79
N ALA A 135 13.30 15.39 5.81
CA ALA A 135 12.54 15.57 7.05
C ALA A 135 12.66 14.33 7.94
N LEU A 136 12.42 13.14 7.37
CA LEU A 136 12.56 11.87 8.07
C LEU A 136 14.00 11.60 8.50
N ALA A 137 15.00 11.92 7.68
CA ALA A 137 16.39 11.77 8.07
C ALA A 137 16.73 12.58 9.33
N ARG A 138 16.30 13.84 9.41
CA ARG A 138 16.51 14.67 10.61
C ARG A 138 15.76 14.15 11.82
N GLU A 139 14.52 13.71 11.64
CA GLU A 139 13.68 13.23 12.73
C GLU A 139 14.19 11.90 13.30
N CYS A 140 14.63 11.00 12.43
CA CYS A 140 15.08 9.65 12.79
C CYS A 140 16.60 9.54 13.01
N GLY A 141 17.32 10.67 13.12
CA GLY A 141 18.76 10.71 13.37
C GLY A 141 19.65 10.09 12.28
N GLY A 142 19.14 9.95 11.05
CA GLY A 142 19.84 9.33 9.92
C GLY A 142 20.20 10.31 8.81
N VAL A 143 20.45 9.77 7.63
CA VAL A 143 20.80 10.52 6.40
C VAL A 143 19.85 10.17 5.27
N ALA A 144 19.48 11.16 4.45
CA ALA A 144 18.68 10.88 3.26
C ALA A 144 19.45 9.89 2.36
N ALA A 145 18.75 8.88 1.84
CA ALA A 145 19.33 7.78 1.06
C ALA A 145 19.72 8.18 -0.38
N ALA A 146 20.27 9.39 -0.54
CA ALA A 146 20.68 9.90 -1.82
C ALA A 146 21.79 9.02 -2.42
N SER A 147 21.64 8.66 -3.69
CA SER A 147 22.61 7.87 -4.43
C SER A 147 22.67 8.29 -5.90
N ASN A 148 23.79 7.98 -6.54
CA ASN A 148 24.01 8.26 -7.95
C ASN A 148 23.91 6.96 -8.76
N HIS A 149 23.54 7.09 -10.02
CA HIS A 149 23.61 5.97 -10.95
C HIS A 149 25.08 5.50 -11.05
N PRO A 150 25.37 4.18 -11.03
CA PRO A 150 26.75 3.65 -10.93
C PRO A 150 27.66 4.06 -12.09
N THR A 151 27.10 4.25 -13.30
CA THR A 151 27.86 4.66 -14.50
C THR A 151 27.56 6.10 -14.93
N SER A 152 26.27 6.46 -15.09
CA SER A 152 25.84 7.81 -15.48
C SER A 152 26.07 8.89 -14.42
N GLY A 153 26.37 8.52 -13.17
CA GLY A 153 26.63 9.45 -12.09
C GLY A 153 25.38 10.20 -11.63
N LEU A 154 25.55 11.48 -11.31
CA LEU A 154 24.48 12.35 -10.83
C LEU A 154 23.54 12.71 -11.98
N ARG A 155 22.24 12.51 -11.78
CA ARG A 155 21.21 13.00 -12.71
C ARG A 155 21.06 14.52 -12.57
N PRO A 156 21.29 15.32 -13.63
CA PRO A 156 21.26 16.78 -13.50
C PRO A 156 19.85 17.30 -13.24
N GLU A 157 18.87 16.80 -13.98
CA GLU A 157 17.47 17.23 -13.94
C GLU A 157 16.57 16.07 -13.52
N MET A 158 15.56 16.39 -12.73
CA MET A 158 14.56 15.43 -12.28
C MET A 158 13.79 14.87 -13.48
N ASP A 159 13.49 13.57 -13.46
CA ASP A 159 12.63 12.95 -14.46
C ASP A 159 11.23 13.58 -14.46
N ASP A 160 10.67 13.80 -15.64
CA ASP A 160 9.33 14.38 -15.80
C ASP A 160 8.25 13.51 -15.15
N MET A 161 8.47 12.20 -15.00
CA MET A 161 7.54 11.34 -14.28
C MET A 161 7.34 11.75 -12.82
N LEU A 162 8.32 12.39 -12.17
CA LEU A 162 8.15 12.90 -10.81
C LEU A 162 7.28 14.17 -10.74
N ASN A 163 6.97 14.79 -11.89
CA ASN A 163 6.03 15.91 -11.97
C ASN A 163 4.57 15.46 -12.16
N VAL A 164 4.31 14.19 -12.48
CA VAL A 164 2.96 13.66 -12.70
C VAL A 164 2.01 13.87 -11.51
N PRO A 165 2.45 13.74 -10.23
CA PRO A 165 1.55 14.01 -9.11
C PRO A 165 1.01 15.45 -9.13
N GLU A 166 1.87 16.44 -9.36
CA GLU A 166 1.48 17.85 -9.42
C GLU A 166 0.71 18.19 -10.71
N GLN A 167 1.14 17.65 -11.85
CA GLN A 167 0.60 18.02 -13.16
C GLN A 167 -0.66 17.24 -13.57
N VAL A 168 -0.91 16.07 -12.97
CA VAL A 168 -2.01 15.18 -13.37
C VAL A 168 -2.86 14.77 -12.17
N VAL A 169 -2.24 14.20 -11.12
CA VAL A 169 -3.00 13.61 -10.00
C VAL A 169 -3.76 14.68 -9.21
N VAL A 170 -3.09 15.77 -8.84
CA VAL A 170 -3.69 16.89 -8.10
C VAL A 170 -4.81 17.57 -8.90
N PRO A 171 -4.63 17.94 -10.19
CA PRO A 171 -5.72 18.49 -11.00
C PRO A 171 -6.92 17.57 -11.13
N GLU A 172 -6.72 16.26 -11.26
CA GLU A 172 -7.81 15.28 -11.30
C GLU A 172 -8.49 15.12 -9.94
N GLY A 173 -7.74 15.26 -8.85
CA GLY A 173 -8.25 15.32 -7.49
C GLY A 173 -9.05 16.57 -7.15
N ALA A 174 -8.88 17.67 -7.89
CA ALA A 174 -9.69 18.87 -7.72
C ALA A 174 -11.12 18.72 -8.29
N LYS A 175 -11.37 17.66 -9.06
CA LYS A 175 -12.70 17.32 -9.62
C LYS A 175 -13.49 16.47 -8.61
N PRO A 176 -14.83 16.35 -8.77
CA PRO A 176 -15.63 15.41 -7.97
C PRO A 176 -15.05 13.99 -7.99
N SER A 177 -15.26 13.22 -6.92
CA SER A 177 -14.72 11.86 -6.83
C SER A 177 -15.28 10.99 -7.96
N ARG A 178 -14.38 10.39 -8.75
CA ARG A 178 -14.77 9.49 -9.83
C ARG A 178 -15.21 8.11 -9.32
N PHE A 179 -15.01 7.84 -8.03
CA PHE A 179 -15.44 6.63 -7.35
C PHE A 179 -16.86 6.75 -6.78
N GLU A 180 -17.41 7.97 -6.71
CA GLU A 180 -18.78 8.20 -6.28
C GLU A 180 -19.80 7.67 -7.30
N GLY A 181 -20.97 7.26 -6.81
CA GLY A 181 -22.08 6.81 -7.64
C GLY A 181 -21.94 5.35 -8.08
N PRO A 182 -21.99 5.02 -9.38
CA PRO A 182 -22.09 3.62 -9.85
C PRO A 182 -20.97 2.69 -9.38
N LEU A 183 -19.75 3.20 -9.17
CA LEU A 183 -18.62 2.40 -8.69
C LEU A 183 -18.75 2.00 -7.21
N SER A 184 -19.51 2.75 -6.41
CA SER A 184 -19.69 2.49 -4.98
C SER A 184 -21.04 1.81 -4.65
N GLN A 185 -22.10 2.09 -5.41
CA GLN A 185 -23.45 1.58 -5.13
C GLN A 185 -23.55 0.04 -5.18
N GLY A 186 -22.76 -0.62 -6.03
CA GLY A 186 -22.78 -2.09 -6.19
C GLY A 186 -21.98 -2.87 -5.14
N LEU A 187 -21.23 -2.19 -4.27
CA LEU A 187 -20.24 -2.85 -3.42
C LEU A 187 -20.86 -3.79 -2.37
N ALA A 188 -22.04 -3.47 -1.81
CA ALA A 188 -22.71 -4.36 -0.87
C ALA A 188 -23.19 -5.66 -1.55
N GLN A 189 -23.64 -5.56 -2.81
CA GLN A 189 -24.02 -6.74 -3.58
C GLN A 189 -22.80 -7.62 -3.87
N PHE A 190 -21.66 -7.01 -4.21
CA PHE A 190 -20.39 -7.73 -4.35
C PHE A 190 -19.99 -8.41 -3.03
N ALA A 191 -20.00 -7.69 -1.91
CA ALA A 191 -19.70 -8.24 -0.58
C ALA A 191 -20.59 -9.44 -0.24
N ALA A 192 -21.89 -9.38 -0.56
CA ALA A 192 -22.81 -10.49 -0.35
C ALA A 192 -22.44 -11.73 -1.16
N THR A 193 -21.91 -11.59 -2.39
CA THR A 193 -21.41 -12.73 -3.17
C THR A 193 -20.20 -13.41 -2.54
N MET A 194 -19.44 -12.67 -1.73
CA MET A 194 -18.32 -13.19 -0.93
C MET A 194 -18.77 -13.79 0.41
N GLY A 195 -20.07 -13.74 0.73
CA GLY A 195 -20.61 -14.15 2.02
C GLY A 195 -20.33 -13.15 3.15
N TRP A 196 -20.03 -11.90 2.82
CA TRP A 196 -19.75 -10.83 3.78
C TRP A 196 -20.97 -9.94 4.02
N TYR A 197 -21.03 -9.35 5.20
CA TYR A 197 -22.12 -8.46 5.60
C TYR A 197 -21.70 -7.01 5.49
N GLY A 198 -22.40 -6.22 4.69
CA GLY A 198 -22.07 -4.81 4.50
C GLY A 198 -23.20 -4.00 3.89
N ASN A 199 -23.07 -2.67 4.00
CA ASN A 199 -23.99 -1.69 3.44
C ASN A 199 -23.19 -0.68 2.62
N SER A 200 -23.69 -0.35 1.42
CA SER A 200 -23.07 0.62 0.51
C SER A 200 -24.08 1.62 -0.02
N ASP A 201 -23.59 2.79 -0.38
CA ASP A 201 -24.35 3.82 -1.08
C ASP A 201 -23.49 4.46 -2.18
N ALA A 202 -23.86 5.66 -2.65
CA ALA A 202 -23.09 6.37 -3.67
C ALA A 202 -21.71 6.81 -3.19
N THR A 203 -21.50 6.94 -1.88
CA THR A 203 -20.30 7.51 -1.25
C THR A 203 -19.33 6.47 -0.71
N GLY A 204 -19.70 5.18 -0.73
CA GLY A 204 -18.80 4.11 -0.36
C GLY A 204 -19.49 2.89 0.23
N ILE A 205 -18.77 2.19 1.10
CA ILE A 205 -19.22 0.95 1.75
C ILE A 205 -18.67 0.84 3.18
N VAL A 206 -19.45 0.22 4.05
CA VAL A 206 -19.01 -0.38 5.31
C VAL A 206 -19.30 -1.87 5.25
N VAL A 207 -18.28 -2.72 5.38
CA VAL A 207 -18.41 -4.17 5.30
C VAL A 207 -17.56 -4.87 6.37
N GLU A 208 -18.14 -5.90 6.97
CA GLU A 208 -17.45 -6.79 7.90
C GLU A 208 -16.85 -7.97 7.13
N VAL A 209 -15.54 -8.16 7.26
CA VAL A 209 -14.82 -9.30 6.68
C VAL A 209 -14.36 -10.26 7.78
N PRO A 210 -14.29 -11.58 7.50
CA PRO A 210 -13.85 -12.56 8.48
C PRO A 210 -12.46 -12.27 9.04
N TYR A 211 -12.31 -12.37 10.37
CA TYR A 211 -11.01 -12.36 11.05
C TYR A 211 -10.81 -13.70 11.76
N THR A 212 -11.37 -13.89 12.97
CA THR A 212 -11.35 -15.19 13.69
C THR A 212 -12.55 -16.06 13.37
N GLY A 213 -13.66 -15.45 12.94
CA GLY A 213 -14.90 -16.11 12.57
C GLY A 213 -15.67 -15.30 11.54
N ILE A 214 -16.97 -15.60 11.39
CA ILE A 214 -17.84 -14.99 10.37
C ILE A 214 -19.12 -14.40 10.97
N ARG A 215 -19.24 -14.34 12.30
CA ARG A 215 -20.43 -13.78 12.96
C ARG A 215 -20.37 -12.24 12.88
N PRO A 216 -21.38 -11.55 12.33
CA PRO A 216 -21.42 -10.08 12.32
C PRO A 216 -21.39 -9.50 13.74
N ALA A 217 -20.74 -8.35 13.94
CA ALA A 217 -20.53 -7.76 15.27
C ALA A 217 -21.84 -7.51 16.04
N PHE A 218 -22.93 -7.13 15.36
CA PHE A 218 -24.23 -6.89 16.00
C PHE A 218 -24.90 -8.16 16.54
N THR A 219 -24.48 -9.35 16.08
CA THR A 219 -24.98 -10.64 16.59
C THR A 219 -24.19 -11.14 17.80
N GLN A 220 -23.05 -10.52 18.08
CA GLN A 220 -22.17 -10.86 19.19
C GLN A 220 -22.60 -10.08 20.44
N ASN A 221 -22.47 -10.69 21.63
CA ASN A 221 -22.79 -10.01 22.88
C ASN A 221 -21.54 -9.30 23.41
N PRO A 222 -21.39 -7.97 23.24
CA PRO A 222 -20.19 -7.25 23.68
C PRO A 222 -20.00 -7.25 25.21
N GLN A 223 -21.02 -7.66 25.98
CA GLN A 223 -20.97 -7.75 27.44
C GLN A 223 -20.61 -9.16 27.95
N ALA A 224 -20.56 -10.16 27.07
CA ALA A 224 -20.13 -11.49 27.48
C ALA A 224 -18.60 -11.50 27.69
N PRO A 225 -18.12 -12.02 28.83
CA PRO A 225 -16.72 -11.88 29.26
C PRO A 225 -15.67 -12.45 28.30
N ASP A 226 -16.07 -13.34 27.37
CA ASP A 226 -15.20 -13.98 26.38
C ASP A 226 -15.52 -13.61 24.92
N THR A 227 -16.30 -12.53 24.68
CA THR A 227 -16.65 -12.15 23.30
C THR A 227 -15.56 -11.31 22.66
N ALA A 228 -14.63 -12.00 22.00
CA ALA A 228 -13.73 -11.37 21.04
C ALA A 228 -14.46 -11.08 19.73
N LEU A 229 -14.27 -9.88 19.18
CA LEU A 229 -14.81 -9.52 17.88
C LEU A 229 -14.24 -10.45 16.79
N GLU A 230 -15.14 -11.10 16.05
CA GLU A 230 -14.74 -12.08 15.04
C GLU A 230 -14.45 -11.53 13.65
N THR A 231 -14.75 -10.26 13.41
CA THR A 231 -14.72 -9.61 12.10
C THR A 231 -13.80 -8.39 12.12
N ALA A 232 -13.13 -8.11 11.00
CA ALA A 232 -12.49 -6.84 10.74
C ALA A 232 -13.47 -5.91 10.01
N LEU A 233 -13.40 -4.61 10.29
CA LEU A 233 -14.28 -3.61 9.69
C LEU A 233 -13.57 -2.90 8.55
N VAL A 234 -14.10 -3.05 7.33
CA VAL A 234 -13.59 -2.39 6.13
C VAL A 234 -14.52 -1.24 5.76
N ARG A 235 -13.94 -0.07 5.52
CA ARG A 235 -14.65 1.14 5.12
C ARG A 235 -14.00 1.75 3.90
N THR A 236 -14.80 2.08 2.90
CA THR A 236 -14.40 2.89 1.76
C THR A 236 -15.19 4.19 1.81
N PHE A 237 -14.50 5.31 1.67
CA PHE A 237 -15.09 6.64 1.62
C PHE A 237 -14.64 7.34 0.33
N THR A 238 -15.59 7.84 -0.45
CA THR A 238 -15.31 8.62 -1.67
C THR A 238 -15.54 10.11 -1.47
N ASP A 239 -15.99 10.51 -0.28
CA ASP A 239 -16.28 11.89 0.13
C ASP A 239 -15.18 12.50 1.04
N GLN A 240 -14.18 11.71 1.44
CA GLN A 240 -13.04 12.18 2.22
C GLN A 240 -11.92 12.68 1.31
N THR A 241 -11.58 13.96 1.45
CA THR A 241 -10.54 14.61 0.64
C THR A 241 -9.15 14.28 1.18
N HIS A 242 -8.26 13.75 0.32
CA HIS A 242 -6.86 13.55 0.67
C HIS A 242 -6.12 14.90 0.74
N PRO A 243 -5.34 15.18 1.80
CA PRO A 243 -4.69 16.48 1.98
C PRO A 243 -3.78 16.90 0.82
N GLN A 244 -3.11 15.93 0.19
CA GLN A 244 -2.18 16.18 -0.91
C GLN A 244 -2.79 15.98 -2.30
N PHE A 245 -3.76 15.07 -2.44
CA PHE A 245 -4.18 14.56 -3.76
C PHE A 245 -5.65 14.84 -4.07
N GLY A 246 -6.38 15.52 -3.19
CA GLY A 246 -7.77 15.88 -3.41
C GLY A 246 -8.72 14.69 -3.32
N GLN A 247 -9.75 14.69 -4.17
CA GLN A 247 -10.78 13.67 -4.21
C GLN A 247 -10.27 12.33 -4.76
N GLY A 248 -10.86 11.25 -4.26
CA GLY A 248 -10.51 9.88 -4.60
C GLY A 248 -11.33 8.90 -3.76
N ALA A 249 -10.73 7.76 -3.39
CA ALA A 249 -11.31 6.82 -2.46
C ALA A 249 -10.33 6.49 -1.32
N LEU A 250 -10.72 6.76 -0.08
CA LEU A 250 -10.02 6.35 1.12
C LEU A 250 -10.54 4.99 1.58
N LEU A 251 -9.65 4.03 1.78
CA LEU A 251 -9.95 2.73 2.35
C LEU A 251 -9.29 2.59 3.71
N VAL A 252 -10.07 2.11 4.68
CA VAL A 252 -9.60 1.80 6.03
C VAL A 252 -10.10 0.44 6.45
N THR A 253 -9.19 -0.42 6.91
CA THR A 253 -9.52 -1.70 7.55
C THR A 253 -9.09 -1.67 8.99
N GLN A 254 -10.01 -1.81 9.93
CA GLN A 254 -9.69 -1.96 11.34
C GLN A 254 -9.74 -3.41 11.75
N LEU A 255 -8.71 -3.86 12.44
CA LEU A 255 -8.69 -5.19 13.03
C LEU A 255 -9.41 -5.18 14.39
N PRO A 256 -10.04 -6.31 14.76
CA PRO A 256 -10.69 -6.46 16.06
C PRO A 256 -9.68 -6.76 17.19
N VAL A 257 -8.56 -6.03 17.22
CA VAL A 257 -7.48 -6.20 18.21
C VAL A 257 -7.10 -4.85 18.81
N ALA A 258 -6.73 -4.86 20.09
CA ALA A 258 -6.30 -3.68 20.82
C ALA A 258 -5.01 -3.95 21.61
N PRO A 259 -3.87 -4.13 20.92
CA PRO A 259 -2.59 -4.44 21.58
C PRO A 259 -2.08 -3.32 22.51
N GLY A 260 -2.58 -2.09 22.36
CA GLY A 260 -2.11 -0.93 23.12
C GLY A 260 -1.27 0.01 22.26
N SER A 261 -1.19 1.29 22.64
CA SER A 261 -0.66 2.35 21.76
C SER A 261 0.79 2.15 21.32
N ASP A 262 1.65 1.69 22.21
CA ASP A 262 3.06 1.45 21.87
C ASP A 262 3.20 0.19 21.00
N GLU A 263 2.55 -0.92 21.39
CA GLU A 263 2.61 -2.16 20.63
C GLU A 263 1.94 -2.06 19.25
N SER A 264 0.89 -1.23 19.10
CA SER A 264 0.27 -0.93 17.80
C SER A 264 1.27 -0.35 16.79
N VAL A 265 2.19 0.50 17.23
CA VAL A 265 3.19 1.12 16.36
C VAL A 265 4.20 0.08 15.87
N ASP A 266 4.69 -0.77 16.78
CA ASP A 266 5.61 -1.87 16.47
C ASP A 266 4.97 -2.91 15.55
N LEU A 267 3.77 -3.37 15.88
CA LEU A 267 3.03 -4.36 15.10
C LEU A 267 2.67 -3.83 13.71
N ALA A 268 2.30 -2.56 13.58
CA ALA A 268 2.04 -1.95 12.29
C ALA A 268 3.27 -1.99 11.38
N ASN A 269 4.46 -1.63 11.87
CA ASN A 269 5.67 -1.71 11.06
C ASN A 269 6.03 -3.15 10.69
N ARG A 270 5.87 -4.10 11.62
CA ARG A 270 6.11 -5.53 11.37
C ARG A 270 5.18 -6.10 10.30
N LEU A 271 3.89 -5.74 10.34
CA LEU A 271 2.92 -6.13 9.32
C LEU A 271 3.26 -5.50 7.96
N ASN A 272 3.64 -4.21 7.93
CA ASN A 272 4.10 -3.56 6.70
C ASN A 272 5.35 -4.24 6.12
N ALA A 273 6.33 -4.57 6.96
CA ALA A 273 7.53 -5.29 6.52
C ALA A 273 7.19 -6.68 5.98
N ALA A 274 6.26 -7.39 6.62
CA ALA A 274 5.83 -8.72 6.19
C ALA A 274 5.07 -8.67 4.84
N GLU A 275 4.15 -7.72 4.66
CA GLU A 275 3.48 -7.54 3.36
C GLU A 275 4.44 -7.00 2.28
N ALA A 276 5.42 -6.17 2.63
CA ALA A 276 6.45 -5.65 1.71
C ALA A 276 7.38 -6.76 1.20
N ALA A 277 7.73 -7.72 2.06
CA ALA A 277 8.45 -8.92 1.65
C ALA A 277 7.61 -9.80 0.71
N GLY A 278 6.29 -9.72 0.81
CA GLY A 278 5.33 -10.45 0.00
C GLY A 278 5.32 -11.95 0.32
N GLY A 279 4.92 -12.76 -0.66
CA GLY A 279 4.77 -14.20 -0.52
C GLY A 279 3.44 -14.71 -1.07
N ALA A 280 3.24 -16.03 -1.03
CA ALA A 280 2.05 -16.66 -1.59
C ALA A 280 0.75 -16.35 -0.82
N THR A 281 0.86 -16.01 0.47
CA THR A 281 -0.27 -15.71 1.35
C THR A 281 -0.33 -14.23 1.75
N ALA A 282 0.65 -13.42 1.32
CA ALA A 282 0.70 -12.01 1.65
C ALA A 282 -0.40 -11.26 0.88
N ALA A 283 -1.09 -10.35 1.58
CA ALA A 283 -1.95 -9.38 0.91
C ALA A 283 -1.09 -8.36 0.14
N PRO A 284 -1.62 -7.76 -0.95
CA PRO A 284 -0.90 -6.70 -1.64
C PRO A 284 -0.64 -5.49 -0.73
N LEU A 285 0.61 -5.05 -0.57
CA LEU A 285 0.93 -3.82 0.14
C LEU A 285 0.69 -2.61 -0.76
N LEU A 286 -0.56 -2.16 -0.84
CA LEU A 286 -0.98 -0.95 -1.57
C LEU A 286 -1.58 0.08 -0.60
N GLY A 287 -0.80 0.47 0.40
CA GLY A 287 -1.21 1.26 1.56
C GLY A 287 -0.33 0.89 2.74
N ALA A 288 -0.74 1.23 3.96
CA ALA A 288 0.05 0.96 5.14
C ALA A 288 -0.78 0.55 6.35
N TRP A 289 -0.27 -0.42 7.09
CA TRP A 289 -0.60 -0.63 8.49
C TRP A 289 -0.13 0.54 9.34
N CYS A 290 -0.96 0.90 10.31
CA CYS A 290 -0.77 2.01 11.22
C CYS A 290 -1.57 1.81 12.51
N PRO A 291 -1.28 2.56 13.58
CA PRO A 291 -2.18 2.64 14.73
C PRO A 291 -3.59 3.06 14.28
N ASP A 292 -4.61 2.46 14.88
CA ASP A 292 -6.00 2.70 14.47
C ASP A 292 -6.42 4.17 14.66
N VAL A 293 -6.53 4.88 13.53
CA VAL A 293 -6.93 6.30 13.44
C VAL A 293 -8.36 6.56 13.88
N LEU A 294 -9.19 5.51 13.96
CA LEU A 294 -10.60 5.60 14.28
C LEU A 294 -10.88 5.10 15.71
N SER A 295 -9.88 4.52 16.39
CA SER A 295 -9.93 4.27 17.83
C SER A 295 -9.64 5.56 18.60
N LYS A 296 -10.44 5.84 19.64
CA LYS A 296 -10.25 7.01 20.51
C LYS A 296 -8.93 6.97 21.29
N ASP A 297 -8.43 5.78 21.56
CA ASP A 297 -7.25 5.56 22.40
C ASP A 297 -5.99 5.20 21.57
N GLY A 298 -6.11 5.14 20.23
CA GLY A 298 -5.00 4.79 19.33
C GLY A 298 -4.39 3.41 19.61
N ASN A 299 -5.13 2.54 20.29
CA ASN A 299 -4.67 1.26 20.82
C ASN A 299 -4.94 0.06 19.89
N GLY A 300 -5.57 0.30 18.73
CA GLY A 300 -5.88 -0.72 17.73
C GLY A 300 -4.91 -0.72 16.57
N LEU A 301 -5.15 -1.61 15.62
CA LEU A 301 -4.43 -1.69 14.34
C LEU A 301 -5.38 -1.43 13.18
N ALA A 302 -4.96 -0.57 12.26
CA ALA A 302 -5.67 -0.31 11.02
C ALA A 302 -4.74 -0.36 9.81
N PHE A 303 -5.31 -0.66 8.64
CA PHE A 303 -4.66 -0.49 7.35
C PHE A 303 -5.34 0.67 6.62
N CYS A 304 -4.55 1.65 6.16
CA CYS A 304 -5.02 2.80 5.40
C CYS A 304 -4.48 2.77 3.97
N SER A 305 -5.32 3.14 3.01
CA SER A 305 -4.91 3.34 1.62
C SER A 305 -5.77 4.39 0.95
N PHE A 306 -5.15 5.23 0.14
CA PHE A 306 -5.85 6.16 -0.74
C PHE A 306 -5.68 5.78 -2.21
N LEU A 307 -6.78 5.77 -2.96
CA LEU A 307 -6.83 5.62 -4.40
C LEU A 307 -7.12 6.99 -5.04
N PRO A 308 -6.16 7.59 -5.77
CA PRO A 308 -6.43 8.85 -6.47
C PRO A 308 -7.47 8.70 -7.58
N ASN A 309 -8.19 9.78 -7.87
CA ASN A 309 -9.24 9.86 -8.90
C ASN A 309 -8.84 9.29 -10.27
N ILE A 310 -7.56 9.40 -10.67
CA ILE A 310 -7.07 8.90 -11.95
C ILE A 310 -7.19 7.38 -12.11
N LEU A 311 -7.25 6.65 -11.00
CA LEU A 311 -7.38 5.19 -10.99
C LEU A 311 -8.83 4.72 -11.09
N ALA A 312 -9.81 5.61 -11.01
CA ALA A 312 -11.22 5.25 -10.97
C ALA A 312 -11.65 4.48 -12.23
N ARG A 313 -12.01 3.21 -12.03
CA ARG A 313 -12.49 2.28 -13.05
C ARG A 313 -13.29 1.15 -12.40
N PRO A 314 -14.16 0.46 -13.17
CA PRO A 314 -14.89 -0.72 -12.69
C PRO A 314 -13.97 -1.76 -12.06
N MET A 315 -14.49 -2.52 -11.08
CA MET A 315 -13.81 -3.61 -10.38
C MET A 315 -12.64 -3.21 -9.46
N LEU A 316 -12.16 -1.95 -9.49
CA LEU A 316 -11.02 -1.56 -8.65
C LEU A 316 -11.39 -1.56 -7.16
N LEU A 317 -12.54 -1.01 -6.78
CA LEU A 317 -12.97 -0.99 -5.37
C LEU A 317 -13.29 -2.39 -4.85
N GLU A 318 -13.92 -3.22 -5.68
CA GLU A 318 -14.20 -4.63 -5.39
C GLU A 318 -12.90 -5.41 -5.12
N ASN A 319 -11.89 -5.26 -5.98
CA ASN A 319 -10.57 -5.86 -5.78
C ASN A 319 -9.90 -5.36 -4.49
N GLN A 320 -10.03 -4.08 -4.18
CA GLN A 320 -9.46 -3.52 -2.96
C GLN A 320 -10.14 -4.07 -1.70
N ILE A 321 -11.47 -4.23 -1.71
CA ILE A 321 -12.24 -4.88 -0.63
C ILE A 321 -11.84 -6.35 -0.48
N LEU A 322 -11.67 -7.07 -1.60
CA LEU A 322 -11.15 -8.44 -1.59
C LEU A 322 -9.77 -8.52 -0.91
N TYR A 323 -8.87 -7.60 -1.24
CA TYR A 323 -7.56 -7.52 -0.59
C TYR A 323 -7.66 -7.28 0.92
N GLN A 324 -8.66 -6.52 1.40
CA GLN A 324 -8.87 -6.33 2.83
C GLN A 324 -9.29 -7.62 3.54
N GLY A 325 -10.12 -8.45 2.90
CA GLY A 325 -10.47 -9.78 3.43
C GLY A 325 -9.25 -10.70 3.55
N THR A 326 -8.42 -10.78 2.50
CA THR A 326 -7.14 -11.51 2.55
C THR A 326 -6.22 -10.94 3.63
N ARG A 327 -6.13 -9.60 3.73
CA ARG A 327 -5.30 -8.90 4.71
C ARG A 327 -5.71 -9.19 6.15
N ALA A 328 -7.00 -9.24 6.45
CA ALA A 328 -7.49 -9.61 7.78
C ALA A 328 -7.03 -11.02 8.19
N GLN A 329 -7.09 -11.99 7.27
CA GLN A 329 -6.62 -13.36 7.51
C GLN A 329 -5.09 -13.45 7.64
N PHE A 330 -4.36 -12.70 6.81
CA PHE A 330 -2.91 -12.57 6.92
C PHE A 330 -2.50 -12.03 8.29
N ALA A 331 -3.11 -10.90 8.70
CA ALA A 331 -2.82 -10.27 9.98
C ALA A 331 -3.17 -11.17 11.17
N ARG A 332 -4.30 -11.89 11.12
CA ARG A 332 -4.63 -12.89 12.15
C ARG A 332 -3.50 -13.90 12.32
N THR A 333 -3.09 -14.52 11.21
CA THR A 333 -2.05 -15.55 11.22
C THR A 333 -0.71 -14.99 11.72
N PHE A 334 -0.41 -13.73 11.38
CA PHE A 334 0.81 -13.06 11.79
C PHE A 334 0.84 -12.74 13.30
N LEU A 335 -0.30 -12.37 13.87
CA LEU A 335 -0.42 -11.94 15.27
C LEU A 335 -0.55 -13.12 16.26
N GLY A 336 -1.02 -14.28 15.80
CA GLY A 336 -1.21 -15.49 16.61
C GLY A 336 -2.66 -15.72 16.99
#